data_AF-A0A7X5VE87-F1
#
_entry.id   AF-A0A7X5VE87-F1
#
_cell.length_a   1.000
_cell.length_b   1.000
_cell.length_c   1.000
_cell.angle_alpha   90.00
_cell.angle_beta   90.00
_cell.angle_gamma   90.00
#
_symmetry.space_group_name_H-M   'P 1'
#
loop_
_entity.id
_entity.type
_entity.pdbx_description
1 polymer ?
#
loop_
_entity_poly.entity_id
_entity_poly.type
_entity_poly.pdbx_seq_one_letter_code
_entity_poly.pdbx_strand_id
1 'polypeptide(L)'
;MTYDLVALVDGRPSSEDVLAGLVAAGEKLGVRAVSGGAVVQLCDDEHLPLVSIELPLLIQVPGELERMLGTPVDVVQPPAWWVEIRATARDGARELAERYAATLVDRLGGRVWSTRKGTN
;
A
#
# COMPACT_ATOMS: atom_id res chain seq x y z
N MET A 1 -15.10 -9.03 2.20
CA MET A 1 -14.73 -7.86 1.36
C MET A 1 -13.27 -7.54 1.65
N THR A 2 -12.50 -7.13 0.65
CA THR A 2 -11.11 -6.68 0.84
C THR A 2 -11.09 -5.21 1.24
N TYR A 3 -10.08 -4.80 1.99
CA TYR A 3 -9.84 -3.41 2.39
C TYR A 3 -8.61 -2.92 1.65
N ASP A 4 -8.81 -1.97 0.72
CA ASP A 4 -7.72 -1.49 -0.12
C ASP A 4 -7.30 -0.08 0.31
N LEU A 5 -5.99 0.08 0.41
CA LEU A 5 -5.28 1.32 0.67
C LEU A 5 -4.43 1.69 -0.54
N VAL A 6 -4.29 2.98 -0.75
CA VAL A 6 -3.33 3.55 -1.68
C VAL A 6 -2.42 4.48 -0.88
N ALA A 7 -1.14 4.16 -0.83
CA ALA A 7 -0.13 5.10 -0.37
C ALA A 7 0.39 5.88 -1.59
N LEU A 8 0.10 7.17 -1.65
CA LEU A 8 0.77 8.08 -2.58
C LEU A 8 1.94 8.71 -1.84
N VAL A 9 3.15 8.43 -2.31
CA VAL A 9 4.39 8.88 -1.66
C VAL A 9 5.25 9.72 -2.62
N ASP A 10 5.98 10.68 -2.07
CA ASP A 10 6.73 11.66 -2.88
C ASP A 10 8.03 11.03 -3.43
N GLY A 11 8.69 10.18 -2.63
CA GLY A 11 9.91 9.47 -2.99
C GLY A 11 9.66 8.11 -3.63
N ARG A 12 10.54 7.69 -4.56
CA ARG A 12 10.53 6.32 -5.10
C ARG A 12 10.80 5.32 -3.98
N PRO A 13 9.90 4.36 -3.69
CA PRO A 13 10.20 3.34 -2.70
C PRO A 13 11.44 2.52 -3.10
N SER A 14 12.45 2.54 -2.24
CA SER A 14 13.60 1.65 -2.35
C SER A 14 13.28 0.27 -1.77
N SER A 15 14.15 -0.72 -2.00
CA SER A 15 14.02 -2.02 -1.32
C SER A 15 14.10 -1.90 0.21
N GLU A 16 14.81 -0.90 0.73
CA GLU A 16 14.88 -0.64 2.17
C GLU A 16 13.55 -0.11 2.71
N ASP A 17 12.88 0.78 1.99
CA ASP A 17 11.57 1.32 2.40
C ASP A 17 10.49 0.25 2.39
N VAL A 18 10.51 -0.60 1.35
CA VAL A 18 9.64 -1.79 1.29
C VAL A 18 9.92 -2.69 2.49
N LEU A 19 11.19 -3.04 2.76
CA LEU A 19 11.55 -3.90 3.88
C LEU A 19 11.15 -3.30 5.24
N ALA A 20 11.35 -2.00 5.43
CA ALA A 20 10.93 -1.30 6.64
C ALA A 20 9.42 -1.40 6.86
N GLY A 21 8.63 -1.23 5.80
CA GLY A 21 7.19 -1.44 5.85
C GLY A 21 6.81 -2.87 6.23
N LEU A 22 7.49 -3.88 5.66
CA LEU A 22 7.22 -5.29 5.98
C LEU A 22 7.55 -5.61 7.45
N VAL A 23 8.68 -5.10 7.95
CA VAL A 23 9.09 -5.25 9.36
C VAL A 23 8.07 -4.59 10.29
N ALA A 24 7.62 -3.37 9.97
CA ALA A 24 6.62 -2.65 10.75
C ALA A 24 5.23 -3.32 10.75
N ALA A 25 4.89 -4.05 9.67
CA ALA A 25 3.68 -4.86 9.64
C ALA A 25 3.78 -6.02 10.65
N GLY A 26 4.90 -6.76 10.65
CA GLY A 26 5.23 -7.71 11.70
C GLY A 26 6.35 -8.68 11.31
N GLU A 27 7.30 -8.89 12.23
CA GLU A 27 8.52 -9.69 12.00
C GLU A 27 8.27 -11.20 11.81
N LYS A 28 7.11 -11.71 12.27
CA LYS A 28 6.78 -13.14 12.19
C LYS A 28 6.01 -13.52 10.92
N LEU A 29 5.73 -12.55 10.05
CA LEU A 29 4.93 -12.78 8.86
C LEU A 29 5.77 -13.46 7.78
N GLY A 30 5.17 -14.43 7.09
CA GLY A 30 5.75 -14.97 5.87
C GLY A 30 5.72 -13.90 4.77
N VAL A 31 6.78 -13.84 3.95
CA VAL A 31 6.84 -12.94 2.78
C VAL A 31 6.96 -13.79 1.52
N ARG A 32 6.07 -13.57 0.54
CA ARG A 32 6.17 -14.22 -0.77
C ARG A 32 6.01 -13.24 -1.91
N ALA A 33 6.75 -13.47 -2.99
CA ALA A 33 6.55 -12.80 -4.27
C ALA A 33 5.62 -13.66 -5.14
N VAL A 34 4.58 -13.05 -5.71
CA VAL A 34 3.67 -13.70 -6.67
C VAL A 34 3.63 -12.89 -7.96
N SER A 35 2.99 -13.42 -9.01
CA SER A 35 2.88 -12.75 -10.31
C SER A 35 4.23 -12.33 -10.89
N GLY A 36 5.23 -13.21 -10.79
CA GLY A 36 6.60 -12.92 -11.24
C GLY A 36 7.32 -11.80 -10.48
N GLY A 37 6.87 -11.49 -9.25
CA GLY A 37 7.43 -10.40 -8.43
C GLY A 37 6.66 -9.09 -8.53
N ALA A 38 5.57 -9.03 -9.30
CA ALA A 38 4.73 -7.84 -9.40
C ALA A 38 3.90 -7.56 -8.14
N VAL A 39 3.75 -8.56 -7.27
CA VAL A 39 3.02 -8.44 -6.00
C VAL A 39 3.81 -9.14 -4.91
N VAL A 40 4.01 -8.44 -3.80
CA VAL A 40 4.53 -9.00 -2.55
C VAL A 40 3.36 -9.28 -1.62
N GLN A 41 3.35 -10.44 -0.97
CA GLN A 41 2.31 -10.80 -0.01
C GLN A 41 2.91 -11.08 1.36
N LEU A 42 2.27 -10.53 2.39
CA LEU A 42 2.44 -10.91 3.78
C LEU A 42 1.46 -12.03 4.10
N CYS A 43 1.96 -13.10 4.70
CA CYS A 43 1.20 -14.30 5.04
C CYS A 43 1.25 -14.58 6.55
N ASP A 44 0.22 -15.26 7.03
CA ASP A 44 0.22 -15.88 8.36
C ASP A 44 1.16 -17.10 8.44
N ASP A 45 1.21 -17.73 9.60
CA ASP A 45 1.98 -18.94 9.90
C ASP A 45 1.50 -20.16 9.10
N GLU A 46 0.23 -20.19 8.72
CA GLU A 46 -0.34 -21.18 7.79
C GLU A 46 0.00 -20.88 6.30
N HIS A 47 0.82 -19.86 6.03
CA HIS A 47 1.23 -19.40 4.70
C HIS A 47 0.08 -18.86 3.84
N LEU A 48 -1.02 -18.48 4.47
CA LEU A 48 -2.18 -17.92 3.80
C LEU A 48 -2.04 -16.39 3.75
N PRO A 49 -2.42 -15.74 2.63
CA PRO A 49 -2.18 -14.30 2.46
C PRO A 49 -3.07 -13.47 3.38
N LEU A 50 -2.48 -12.42 3.95
CA LEU A 50 -3.14 -11.38 4.75
C LEU A 50 -3.18 -10.05 4.01
N VAL A 51 -2.04 -9.60 3.47
CA VAL A 51 -1.89 -8.33 2.74
C VAL A 51 -1.15 -8.58 1.43
N SER A 52 -1.62 -7.95 0.36
CA SER A 52 -0.92 -7.89 -0.94
C SER A 52 -0.48 -6.47 -1.23
N ILE A 53 0.75 -6.29 -1.69
CA ILE A 53 1.36 -5.00 -2.01
C ILE A 53 1.79 -5.06 -3.47
N GLU A 54 1.19 -4.21 -4.29
CA GLU A 54 1.53 -4.11 -5.71
C GLU A 54 2.80 -3.26 -5.90
N LEU A 55 3.52 -3.48 -7.00
CA LEU A 55 4.72 -2.70 -7.32
C LEU A 55 4.41 -1.19 -7.39
N PRO A 56 5.33 -0.33 -6.91
CA PRO A 56 5.16 1.12 -7.02
C PRO A 56 5.05 1.57 -8.48
N LEU A 57 4.01 2.35 -8.78
CA LEU A 57 3.77 2.95 -10.09
C LEU A 57 4.03 4.46 -10.04
N LEU A 58 4.87 4.98 -10.92
CA LEU A 58 5.10 6.42 -11.02
C LEU A 58 3.96 7.09 -11.80
N ILE A 59 3.28 8.03 -11.16
CA ILE A 59 2.25 8.88 -11.78
C ILE A 59 2.87 10.24 -12.08
N GLN A 60 2.88 10.63 -13.35
CA GLN A 60 3.50 11.87 -13.81
C GLN A 60 2.49 12.91 -14.33
N VAL A 61 1.27 12.50 -14.63
CA VAL A 61 0.29 13.33 -15.33
C VAL A 61 -0.60 14.04 -14.30
N PRO A 62 -0.67 15.38 -14.30
CA PRO A 62 -1.63 16.13 -13.47
C PRO A 62 -3.07 15.67 -13.74
N GLY A 63 -3.89 15.51 -12.69
CA GLY A 63 -5.27 15.03 -12.80
C GLY A 63 -5.43 13.49 -12.82
N GLU A 64 -4.34 12.74 -13.03
CA GLU A 64 -4.39 11.28 -13.11
C GLU A 64 -4.67 10.64 -11.74
N LEU A 65 -4.16 11.25 -10.66
CA LEU A 65 -4.41 10.79 -9.29
C LEU A 65 -5.90 10.87 -8.95
N GLU A 66 -6.55 11.99 -9.29
CA GLU A 66 -7.98 12.20 -9.10
C GLU A 66 -8.81 11.24 -9.95
N ARG A 67 -8.38 10.98 -11.20
CA ARG A 67 -9.03 10.00 -12.08
C ARG A 67 -8.96 8.59 -11.49
N MET A 68 -7.82 8.19 -10.94
CA MET A 68 -7.61 6.87 -10.35
C MET A 68 -8.32 6.70 -9.01
N LEU A 69 -8.28 7.72 -8.14
CA LEU A 69 -8.91 7.67 -6.81
C LEU A 69 -10.42 7.98 -6.86
N GLY A 70 -10.90 8.63 -7.92
CA GLY A 70 -12.30 9.06 -8.06
C GLY A 70 -12.70 10.21 -7.12
N THR A 71 -11.73 10.91 -6.53
CA THR A 71 -11.92 12.05 -5.61
C THR A 71 -10.80 13.07 -5.80
N PRO A 72 -11.02 14.37 -5.52
CA PRO A 72 -9.95 15.38 -5.56
C PRO A 72 -8.77 15.05 -4.65
N VAL A 73 -7.56 15.39 -5.11
CA VAL A 73 -6.28 15.13 -4.43
C VAL A 73 -5.50 16.44 -4.33
N ASP A 74 -5.76 17.23 -3.29
CA ASP A 74 -5.18 18.57 -3.21
C ASP A 74 -3.76 18.60 -2.60
N VAL A 75 -3.35 17.50 -1.96
CA VAL A 75 -2.19 17.46 -1.08
C VAL A 75 -0.96 16.75 -1.65
N VAL A 76 -1.14 15.98 -2.72
CA VAL A 76 -0.07 15.26 -3.41
C VAL A 76 -0.17 15.62 -4.88
N GLN A 77 0.91 16.19 -5.41
CA GLN A 77 1.00 16.61 -6.81
C GLN A 77 1.96 15.70 -7.56
N PRO A 78 1.68 15.32 -8.82
CA PRO A 78 2.64 14.61 -9.63
C PRO A 78 3.96 15.40 -9.81
N PRO A 79 5.13 14.73 -9.91
CA PRO A 79 5.29 13.28 -9.90
C PRO A 79 5.13 12.67 -8.51
N ALA A 80 4.35 11.58 -8.41
CA ALA A 80 4.12 10.84 -7.17
C ALA A 80 4.14 9.32 -7.43
N TRP A 81 4.50 8.54 -6.42
CA TRP A 81 4.52 7.09 -6.48
C TRP A 81 3.28 6.50 -5.84
N TRP A 82 2.55 5.72 -6.63
CA TRP A 82 1.36 4.98 -6.22
C TRP A 82 1.74 3.58 -5.74
N VAL A 83 1.36 3.24 -4.51
CA VAL A 83 1.50 1.88 -3.96
C VAL A 83 0.15 1.38 -3.50
N GLU A 84 -0.37 0.35 -4.17
CA GLU A 84 -1.64 -0.29 -3.79
C GLU A 84 -1.40 -1.42 -2.80
N ILE A 85 -2.17 -1.39 -1.71
CA ILE A 85 -2.04 -2.31 -0.58
C ILE A 85 -3.42 -2.87 -0.28
N ARG A 86 -3.61 -4.17 -0.46
CA ARG A 86 -4.90 -4.85 -0.31
C ARG A 86 -4.87 -5.80 0.87
N ALA A 87 -5.68 -5.53 1.88
CA ALA A 87 -5.91 -6.43 3.00
C ALA A 87 -7.06 -7.40 2.67
N THR A 88 -6.86 -8.68 3.03
CA THR A 88 -7.93 -9.67 3.04
C THR A 88 -8.93 -9.41 4.17
N ALA A 89 -10.02 -10.18 4.22
CA ALA A 89 -11.01 -10.10 5.29
C ALA A 89 -10.60 -10.83 6.59
N ARG A 90 -9.35 -11.32 6.68
CA ARG A 90 -8.85 -12.03 7.86
C ARG A 90 -8.54 -11.08 9.00
N ASP A 91 -8.63 -11.59 10.22
CA ASP A 91 -8.32 -10.85 11.43
C ASP A 91 -6.89 -10.29 11.38
N GLY A 92 -6.74 -9.01 11.75
CA GLY A 92 -5.45 -8.32 11.76
C GLY A 92 -4.94 -7.86 10.39
N ALA A 93 -5.50 -8.35 9.27
CA ALA A 93 -5.01 -8.01 7.92
C ALA A 93 -5.11 -6.51 7.61
N ARG A 94 -6.18 -5.87 8.10
CA ARG A 94 -6.38 -4.43 7.92
C ARG A 94 -5.34 -3.62 8.67
N GLU A 95 -5.13 -3.92 9.95
CA GLU A 95 -4.17 -3.24 10.81
C GLU A 95 -2.74 -3.40 10.27
N LEU A 96 -2.44 -4.56 9.67
CA LEU A 96 -1.18 -4.80 8.98
C LEU A 96 -1.00 -3.89 7.75
N ALA A 97 -2.02 -3.78 6.91
CA ALA A 97 -2.00 -2.90 5.74
C ALA A 97 -1.85 -1.43 6.15
N GLU A 98 -2.57 -0.98 7.17
CA GLU A 98 -2.49 0.38 7.70
C GLU A 98 -1.07 0.69 8.25
N ARG A 99 -0.45 -0.24 9.01
CA ARG A 99 0.92 -0.08 9.50
C ARG A 99 1.95 0.00 8.36
N TYR A 100 1.83 -0.87 7.36
CA TYR A 100 2.70 -0.84 6.19
C TYR A 100 2.58 0.50 5.45
N ALA A 101 1.35 0.95 5.17
CA ALA A 101 1.09 2.20 4.47
C ALA A 101 1.60 3.43 5.25
N ALA A 102 1.36 3.47 6.57
CA ALA A 102 1.85 4.55 7.44
C ALA A 102 3.37 4.61 7.44
N THR A 103 4.05 3.47 7.54
CA THR A 103 5.52 3.41 7.53
C THR A 103 6.10 3.93 6.21
N LEU A 104 5.48 3.61 5.06
CA LEU A 104 5.92 4.17 3.78
C LEU A 104 5.78 5.69 3.74
N VAL A 105 4.62 6.22 4.17
CA VAL A 105 4.37 7.66 4.18
C VAL A 105 5.30 8.39 5.16
N ASP A 106 5.55 7.83 6.34
CA ASP A 106 6.46 8.42 7.33
C ASP A 106 7.89 8.53 6.79
N ARG A 107 8.32 7.58 5.95
CA ARG A 107 9.65 7.56 5.36
C ARG A 107 9.78 8.41 4.10
N LEU A 108 8.75 8.43 3.27
CA LEU A 108 8.80 8.95 1.90
C LEU A 108 7.96 10.21 1.67
N GLY A 109 7.26 10.69 2.71
CA GLY A 109 6.25 11.74 2.57
C GLY A 109 4.96 11.23 1.92
N GLY A 110 4.05 12.16 1.63
CA GLY A 110 2.77 11.87 1.00
C GLY A 110 1.63 11.51 1.97
N ARG A 111 0.70 10.65 1.53
CA ARG A 111 -0.53 10.33 2.26
C ARG A 111 -1.15 8.99 1.85
N VAL A 112 -1.99 8.44 2.72
CA VAL A 112 -2.78 7.23 2.48
C VAL A 112 -4.23 7.57 2.18
N TRP A 113 -4.81 6.91 1.18
CA TRP A 113 -6.24 6.88 0.88
C TRP A 113 -6.79 5.48 1.11
N SER A 114 -7.94 5.37 1.74
CA SER A 114 -8.67 4.10 1.84
C SER A 114 -9.83 4.10 0.86
N THR A 115 -9.99 3.05 0.06
CA THR A 115 -11.10 2.93 -0.91
C THR A 115 -12.41 2.48 -0.28
N ARG A 116 -12.52 2.48 1.06
CA ARG A 116 -13.80 2.27 1.73
C ARG A 116 -14.79 3.30 1.19
N LYS A 117 -15.74 2.86 0.35
CA LYS A 117 -17.03 3.52 0.20
C LYS A 117 -17.70 3.46 1.57
N GLY A 118 -17.37 4.42 2.43
CA GLY A 118 -18.22 4.75 3.54
C GLY A 118 -19.51 5.23 2.90
N THR A 119 -20.59 4.48 3.06
CA THR A 119 -21.92 5.07 3.02
C THR A 119 -21.88 6.30 3.92
N ASN A 120 -22.02 7.47 3.31
CA ASN A 120 -22.46 8.68 4.00
C ASN A 120 -23.81 8.41 4.64
#